data_AF-A0A838FNP1-F1
#
_entry.id   AF-A0A838FNP1-F1
#
_cell.length_a   1.000
_cell.length_b   1.000
_cell.length_c   1.000
_cell.angle_alpha   90.00
_cell.angle_beta   90.00
_cell.angle_gamma   90.00
#
_symmetry.space_group_name_H-M   'P 1'
#
loop_
_entity.id
_entity.type
_entity.pdbx_description
1 polymer ?
#
loop_
_entity_poly.entity_id
_entity_poly.type
_entity_poly.pdbx_seq_one_letter_code
_entity_poly.pdbx_strand_id
1 'polypeptide(L)'
;MMVPGSLAILEASFAPEDRGPAIGAWAGWAGISTAIGPFAGGALVDSVSWRLVFLIVVLVAGPAAIIALRHIPESRDEEVTGRPDWLGAALVSVGLGALVYALVEAGGGGAGEVFVLTTGAVGVLLLIAFVVVERRVSRPLVPFRVFRSRQFTGANLATLANYFALGGAFFFLALELQTVLGYSALEAGAATFPATLMMLLLSPSAGRVSARFGPRWPMTV
;
A
#
# COMPACT_ATOMS: atom_id res chain seq x y z
N MET A 1 6.44 1.69 0.88
CA MET A 1 5.95 1.71 -0.51
C MET A 1 6.94 2.49 -1.36
N MET A 2 7.78 1.81 -2.16
CA MET A 2 8.69 2.47 -3.11
C MET A 2 8.07 2.66 -4.50
N VAL A 3 6.84 2.20 -4.74
CA VAL A 3 6.17 2.23 -6.05
C VAL A 3 6.29 3.57 -6.79
N PRO A 4 5.97 4.74 -6.19
CA PRO A 4 6.13 6.01 -6.88
C PRO A 4 7.60 6.38 -7.13
N GLY A 5 8.50 6.06 -6.19
CA GLY A 5 9.94 6.30 -6.34
C GLY A 5 10.59 5.40 -7.40
N SER A 6 10.19 4.13 -7.49
CA SER A 6 10.68 3.20 -8.50
C SER A 6 10.24 3.58 -9.90
N LEU A 7 8.99 4.08 -10.06
CA LEU A 7 8.51 4.57 -11.35
C LEU A 7 9.21 5.87 -11.75
N ALA A 8 9.44 6.79 -10.81
CA ALA A 8 10.20 8.01 -11.06
C ALA A 8 11.65 7.72 -11.49
N ILE A 9 12.33 6.77 -10.83
CA ILE A 9 13.67 6.32 -11.22
C ILE A 9 13.65 5.66 -12.60
N LEU A 10 12.64 4.85 -12.89
CA LEU A 10 12.49 4.19 -14.18
C LEU A 10 12.25 5.22 -15.31
N GLU A 11 11.43 6.24 -15.07
CA GLU A 11 11.24 7.35 -16.02
C GLU A 11 12.50 8.20 -16.21
N ALA A 12 13.30 8.39 -15.16
CA ALA A 12 14.56 9.14 -15.20
C ALA A 12 15.71 8.35 -15.85
N SER A 13 15.68 7.01 -15.80
CA SER A 13 16.78 6.15 -16.26
C SER A 13 16.58 5.59 -17.67
N PHE A 14 15.35 5.53 -18.18
CA PHE A 14 15.02 4.99 -19.51
C PHE A 14 14.58 6.07 -20.49
N ALA A 15 15.09 5.98 -21.73
CA ALA A 15 14.66 6.82 -22.85
C ALA A 15 13.14 6.67 -23.10
N PRO A 16 12.44 7.72 -23.57
CA PRO A 16 10.98 7.71 -23.72
C PRO A 16 10.44 6.51 -24.52
N GLU A 17 11.19 6.03 -25.51
CA GLU A 17 10.82 4.89 -26.35
C GLU A 17 10.87 3.54 -25.62
N ASP A 18 11.74 3.39 -24.61
CA ASP A 18 11.97 2.15 -23.87
C ASP A 18 11.15 2.03 -22.58
N ARG A 19 10.45 3.11 -22.18
CA ARG A 19 9.63 3.14 -20.95
C ARG A 19 8.50 2.12 -20.97
N GLY A 20 7.86 1.92 -22.12
CA GLY A 20 6.74 0.99 -22.27
C GLY A 20 7.13 -0.45 -21.92
N PRO A 21 8.14 -1.04 -22.59
CA PRO A 21 8.68 -2.35 -22.24
C PRO A 21 9.17 -2.46 -20.79
N ALA A 22 9.84 -1.44 -20.26
CA ALA A 22 10.35 -1.43 -18.89
C ALA A 22 9.23 -1.43 -17.82
N ILE A 23 8.18 -0.63 -18.02
CA ILE A 23 6.98 -0.65 -17.17
C ILE A 23 6.26 -2.00 -17.29
N GLY A 24 6.22 -2.58 -18.49
CA GLY A 24 5.67 -3.91 -18.71
C GLY A 24 6.40 -5.00 -17.93
N ALA A 25 7.74 -4.99 -17.95
CA ALA A 25 8.56 -5.91 -17.16
C ALA A 25 8.38 -5.72 -15.65
N TRP A 26 8.30 -4.46 -15.19
CA TRP A 26 8.00 -4.13 -13.78
C TRP A 26 6.65 -4.69 -13.33
N ALA A 27 5.60 -4.48 -14.13
CA ALA A 27 4.27 -5.01 -13.85
C ALA A 27 4.24 -6.56 -13.91
N GLY A 28 4.98 -7.16 -14.85
CA GLY A 28 5.13 -8.61 -14.96
C GLY A 28 5.74 -9.24 -13.71
N TRP A 29 6.82 -8.65 -13.18
CA TRP A 29 7.44 -9.09 -11.92
C TRP A 29 6.52 -8.95 -10.72
N ALA A 30 5.74 -7.87 -10.64
CA ALA A 30 4.73 -7.72 -9.61
C ALA A 30 3.66 -8.83 -9.67
N GLY A 31 3.22 -9.21 -10.87
CA GLY A 31 2.29 -10.32 -11.09
C GLY A 31 2.86 -11.68 -10.68
N ILE A 32 4.10 -11.99 -11.09
CA ILE A 32 4.78 -13.25 -10.73
C ILE A 32 4.94 -13.36 -9.20
N SER A 33 5.38 -12.28 -8.55
CA SER A 33 5.53 -12.23 -7.09
C SER A 33 4.20 -12.49 -6.38
N THR A 34 3.13 -11.91 -6.91
CA THR A 34 1.77 -12.10 -6.39
C THR A 34 1.30 -13.54 -6.54
N ALA A 35 1.66 -14.20 -7.65
CA ALA A 35 1.27 -15.58 -7.90
C ALA A 35 2.04 -16.57 -7.02
N ILE A 36 3.35 -16.37 -6.85
CA ILE A 36 4.22 -17.26 -6.08
C ILE A 36 4.07 -17.05 -4.58
N GLY A 37 3.73 -15.84 -4.15
CA GLY A 37 3.68 -15.40 -2.75
C GLY A 37 2.93 -16.35 -1.82
N PRO A 38 1.65 -16.70 -2.08
CA PRO A 38 0.88 -17.58 -1.21
C PRO A 38 1.46 -18.99 -1.09
N PHE A 39 2.00 -19.55 -2.18
CA PHE A 39 2.60 -20.90 -2.16
C PHE A 39 3.92 -20.92 -1.42
N ALA A 40 4.83 -19.97 -1.71
CA ALA A 40 6.12 -19.88 -1.05
C ALA A 40 5.97 -19.52 0.44
N GLY A 41 5.09 -18.57 0.75
CA GLY A 41 4.78 -18.15 2.12
C GLY A 41 4.11 -19.27 2.91
N GLY A 42 3.04 -19.86 2.36
CA GLY A 42 2.30 -20.97 2.99
C GLY A 42 3.18 -22.18 3.25
N ALA A 43 3.96 -22.62 2.26
CA ALA A 43 4.87 -23.75 2.42
C ALA A 43 5.92 -23.51 3.52
N LEU A 44 6.45 -22.29 3.66
CA LEU A 44 7.42 -21.97 4.70
C LEU A 44 6.81 -21.88 6.10
N VAL A 45 5.58 -21.36 6.19
CA VAL A 45 4.82 -21.32 7.42
C VAL A 45 4.55 -22.74 7.91
N ASP A 46 4.12 -23.63 7.01
CA ASP A 46 3.75 -25.00 7.35
C ASP A 46 4.96 -25.92 7.63
N SER A 47 6.08 -25.75 6.91
CA SER A 47 7.22 -26.69 6.99
C SER A 47 8.32 -26.31 7.97
N VAL A 48 8.57 -25.02 8.20
CA VAL A 48 9.73 -24.59 9.01
C VAL A 48 9.36 -23.56 10.06
N SER A 49 8.94 -22.36 9.65
CA SER A 49 8.54 -21.29 10.55
C SER A 49 7.99 -20.11 9.77
N TRP A 50 6.94 -19.49 10.31
CA TRP A 50 6.44 -18.20 9.83
C TRP A 50 7.51 -17.10 9.80
N ARG A 51 8.56 -17.20 10.63
CA ARG A 51 9.67 -16.21 10.66
C ARG A 51 10.45 -16.18 9.34
N LEU A 52 10.52 -17.29 8.61
CA LEU A 52 11.26 -17.34 7.34
C LEU A 52 10.61 -16.49 6.24
N VAL A 53 9.31 -16.20 6.35
CA VAL A 53 8.62 -15.29 5.41
C VAL A 53 9.26 -13.89 5.45
N PHE A 54 9.71 -13.44 6.63
CA PHE A 54 10.43 -12.16 6.77
C PHE A 54 11.86 -12.24 6.20
N LEU A 55 12.51 -13.40 6.29
CA LEU A 55 13.85 -13.62 5.71
C LEU A 55 13.81 -13.63 4.18
N ILE A 56 12.76 -14.14 3.55
CA ILE A 56 12.58 -14.02 2.08
C ILE A 56 12.64 -12.55 1.66
N VAL A 57 11.93 -11.67 2.37
CA VAL A 57 11.92 -10.24 2.05
C VAL A 57 13.34 -9.69 2.08
N VAL A 58 14.13 -10.04 3.10
CA VAL A 58 15.54 -9.62 3.20
C VAL A 58 16.40 -10.24 2.11
N LEU A 59 16.22 -11.53 1.80
CA LEU A 59 16.97 -12.26 0.78
C LEU A 59 16.72 -11.72 -0.63
N VAL A 60 15.52 -11.23 -0.92
CA VAL A 60 15.18 -10.63 -2.21
C VAL A 60 15.55 -9.14 -2.24
N ALA A 61 15.22 -8.40 -1.17
CA ALA A 61 15.47 -6.97 -1.09
C ALA A 61 16.97 -6.63 -0.95
N GLY A 62 17.76 -7.48 -0.31
CA GLY A 62 19.20 -7.27 -0.11
C GLY A 62 19.98 -7.16 -1.42
N PRO A 63 19.94 -8.17 -2.31
CA PRO A 63 20.54 -8.10 -3.64
C PRO A 63 19.99 -6.95 -4.47
N ALA A 64 18.68 -6.71 -4.43
CA ALA A 64 18.06 -5.59 -5.13
C ALA A 64 18.61 -4.24 -4.64
N ALA A 65 18.78 -4.06 -3.33
CA ALA A 65 19.38 -2.88 -2.73
C ALA A 65 20.86 -2.73 -3.12
N ILE A 66 21.64 -3.82 -3.13
CA ILE A 66 23.04 -3.79 -3.57
C ILE A 66 23.15 -3.37 -5.04
N ILE A 67 22.29 -3.92 -5.91
CA ILE A 67 22.25 -3.57 -7.33
C ILE A 67 21.85 -2.10 -7.49
N ALA A 68 20.81 -1.67 -6.79
CA ALA A 68 20.33 -0.28 -6.78
C ALA A 68 21.45 0.69 -6.38
N LEU A 69 22.12 0.44 -5.25
CA LEU A 69 23.22 1.27 -4.75
C LEU A 69 24.42 1.33 -5.71
N ARG A 70 24.63 0.31 -6.54
CA ARG A 70 25.75 0.27 -7.49
C ARG A 70 25.43 0.87 -8.86
N HIS A 71 24.17 0.84 -9.29
CA HIS A 71 23.81 1.15 -10.68
C HIS A 71 22.83 2.30 -10.84
N ILE A 72 22.10 2.69 -9.78
CA ILE A 72 21.17 3.82 -9.85
C ILE A 72 21.97 5.08 -9.50
N PRO A 73 22.18 6.01 -10.46
CA PRO A 73 22.81 7.28 -10.15
C PRO A 73 21.93 8.07 -9.17
N GLU A 74 22.57 8.75 -8.23
CA GLU A 74 21.89 9.62 -7.25
C GLU A 74 21.12 10.71 -8.01
N SER A 75 19.79 10.65 -7.97
CA SER A 75 18.93 11.71 -8.49
C SER A 75 18.72 12.74 -7.38
N ARG A 76 19.62 13.72 -7.31
CA ARG A 76 19.50 14.85 -6.38
C ARG A 76 19.09 16.10 -7.16
N ASP A 77 17.94 16.65 -6.80
CA ASP A 77 17.51 17.95 -7.30
C ASP A 77 18.28 19.06 -6.54
N GLU A 78 19.35 19.58 -7.14
CA GLU A 78 20.22 20.59 -6.53
C GLU A 78 19.57 21.97 -6.42
N GLU A 79 18.44 22.20 -7.11
CA GLU A 79 17.70 23.47 -7.08
C GLU A 79 16.72 23.56 -5.90
N VAL A 80 16.43 22.44 -5.22
CA VAL A 80 15.51 22.40 -4.07
C VAL A 80 16.17 23.03 -2.85
N THR A 81 16.05 24.34 -2.75
CA THR A 81 16.38 25.13 -1.56
C THR A 81 15.13 25.25 -0.69
N GLY A 82 15.13 24.60 0.48
CA GLY A 82 14.02 24.66 1.44
C GLY A 82 14.10 23.56 2.50
N ARG A 83 13.57 23.82 3.70
CA ARG A 83 13.51 22.80 4.78
C ARG A 83 12.29 21.88 4.56
N PRO A 84 12.43 20.56 4.76
CA PRO A 84 11.29 19.64 4.77
C PRO A 84 10.26 20.03 5.84
N ASP A 85 8.98 19.73 5.61
CA ASP A 85 7.93 19.95 6.60
C ASP A 85 7.95 18.86 7.69
N TRP A 86 8.89 19.02 8.62
CA TRP A 86 9.06 18.10 9.75
C TRP A 86 7.87 18.10 10.72
N LEU A 87 7.20 19.25 10.86
CA LEU A 87 6.06 19.38 11.76
C LEU A 87 4.83 18.65 11.18
N GLY A 88 4.55 18.87 9.90
CA GLY A 88 3.50 18.15 9.18
C GLY A 88 3.76 16.64 9.22
N ALA A 89 5.00 16.22 8.96
CA ALA A 89 5.40 14.81 9.04
C ALA A 89 5.19 14.22 10.45
N ALA A 90 5.60 14.91 11.51
CA ALA A 90 5.40 14.43 12.88
C ALA A 90 3.91 14.33 13.24
N LEU A 91 3.10 15.34 12.92
CA LEU A 91 1.67 15.35 13.23
C LEU A 91 0.93 14.22 12.52
N VAL A 92 1.20 14.00 11.23
CA VAL A 92 0.53 12.92 10.48
C VAL A 92 1.00 11.54 10.93
N SER A 93 2.30 11.36 11.18
CA SER A 93 2.85 10.06 11.63
C SER A 93 2.34 9.68 13.02
N VAL A 94 2.39 10.60 13.98
CA VAL A 94 1.91 10.33 15.35
C VAL A 94 0.39 10.21 15.38
N GLY A 95 -0.33 11.10 14.67
CA GLY A 95 -1.79 11.06 14.63
C GLY A 95 -2.33 9.76 14.02
N LEU A 96 -1.77 9.34 12.88
CA LEU A 96 -2.14 8.07 12.24
C LEU A 96 -1.72 6.87 13.09
N GLY A 97 -0.52 6.89 13.68
CA GLY A 97 -0.04 5.83 14.56
C GLY A 97 -0.93 5.63 15.79
N ALA A 98 -1.33 6.73 16.45
CA ALA A 98 -2.24 6.69 17.59
C ALA A 98 -3.63 6.14 17.20
N LEU A 99 -4.16 6.56 16.05
CA LEU A 99 -5.46 6.08 15.58
C LEU A 99 -5.44 4.58 15.24
N VAL A 100 -4.40 4.13 14.52
CA VAL A 100 -4.21 2.71 14.20
C VAL A 100 -4.05 1.88 15.47
N TYR A 101 -3.24 2.36 16.43
CA TYR A 101 -3.07 1.68 17.72
C TYR A 101 -4.41 1.52 18.45
N ALA A 102 -5.20 2.59 18.55
CA ALA A 102 -6.52 2.53 19.18
C ALA A 102 -7.44 1.51 18.50
N LEU A 103 -7.46 1.45 17.16
CA LEU A 103 -8.28 0.48 16.43
C LEU A 103 -7.84 -0.98 16.65
N VAL A 104 -6.54 -1.24 16.72
CA VAL A 104 -6.01 -2.58 17.01
C VAL A 104 -6.35 -3.00 18.43
N GLU A 105 -6.12 -2.12 19.40
CA GLU A 105 -6.30 -2.40 20.82
C GLU A 105 -7.78 -2.54 21.21
N ALA A 106 -8.69 -1.82 20.52
CA ALA A 106 -10.13 -1.95 20.69
C ALA A 106 -10.64 -3.38 20.48
N GLY A 107 -9.97 -4.18 19.63
CA GLY A 107 -10.33 -5.58 19.40
C GLY A 107 -9.61 -6.58 20.33
N GLY A 108 -8.45 -6.20 20.88
CA GLY A 108 -7.59 -7.10 21.66
C GLY A 108 -7.86 -7.12 23.16
N GLY A 109 -8.48 -6.07 23.71
CA GLY A 109 -8.84 -5.98 25.13
C GLY A 109 -7.65 -5.87 26.09
N GLY A 110 -6.42 -5.65 25.60
CA GLY A 110 -5.21 -5.57 26.40
C GLY A 110 -5.05 -4.23 27.13
N ALA A 111 -5.52 -3.13 26.53
CA ALA A 111 -5.59 -1.82 27.17
C ALA A 111 -7.01 -1.47 27.62
N GLY A 112 -7.11 -0.68 28.70
CA GLY A 112 -8.39 -0.22 29.22
C GLY A 112 -9.16 0.65 28.21
N GLU A 113 -10.48 0.52 28.18
CA GLU A 113 -11.39 1.21 27.24
C GLU A 113 -11.15 2.73 27.19
N VAL A 114 -10.94 3.36 28.34
CA VAL A 114 -10.62 4.79 28.46
C VAL A 114 -9.31 5.14 27.75
N PHE A 115 -8.27 4.30 27.89
CA PHE A 115 -6.99 4.53 27.22
C PHE A 115 -7.11 4.42 25.70
N VAL A 116 -7.88 3.45 25.21
CA VAL A 116 -8.17 3.28 23.78
C VAL A 116 -8.91 4.50 23.21
N LEU A 117 -9.99 4.93 23.88
CA LEU A 117 -10.80 6.07 23.44
C LEU A 117 -10.00 7.38 23.45
N THR A 118 -9.23 7.63 24.51
CA THR A 118 -8.38 8.83 24.62
C THR A 118 -7.28 8.83 23.55
N THR A 119 -6.63 7.70 23.31
CA THR A 119 -5.58 7.59 22.28
C THR A 119 -6.15 7.80 20.88
N GLY A 120 -7.33 7.23 20.59
CA GLY A 120 -8.05 7.47 19.35
C GLY A 120 -8.44 8.93 19.17
N ALA A 121 -8.99 9.57 20.21
CA ALA A 121 -9.35 10.99 20.19
C ALA A 121 -8.13 11.89 19.97
N VAL A 122 -7.00 11.62 20.64
CA VAL A 122 -5.73 12.34 20.42
C VAL A 122 -5.24 12.16 18.99
N GLY A 123 -5.31 10.94 18.44
CA GLY A 123 -4.97 10.66 17.05
C GLY A 123 -5.79 11.51 16.07
N VAL A 124 -7.11 11.55 16.25
CA VAL A 124 -8.01 12.40 15.45
C VAL A 124 -7.65 13.88 15.57
N LEU A 125 -7.41 14.37 16.78
CA LEU A 125 -7.02 15.77 17.01
C LEU A 125 -5.70 16.12 16.33
N LEU A 126 -4.71 15.23 16.38
CA LEU A 126 -3.42 15.42 15.69
C LEU A 126 -3.57 15.45 14.17
N LEU A 127 -4.44 14.61 13.60
CA LEU A 127 -4.74 14.63 12.17
C LEU A 127 -5.48 15.91 11.76
N ILE A 128 -6.39 16.42 12.59
CA ILE A 128 -7.03 17.72 12.37
C ILE A 128 -5.98 18.84 12.44
N ALA A 129 -5.10 18.81 13.44
CA ALA A 129 -4.01 19.76 13.59
C ALA A 129 -3.07 19.73 12.38
N PHE A 130 -2.74 18.55 11.87
CA PHE A 130 -2.00 18.37 10.62
C PHE A 130 -2.67 19.13 9.48
N VAL A 131 -3.97 18.89 9.21
CA VAL A 131 -4.69 19.58 8.13
C VAL A 131 -4.67 21.10 8.29
N VAL A 132 -4.77 21.61 9.53
CA VAL A 132 -4.74 23.05 9.82
C VAL A 132 -3.35 23.64 9.59
N VAL A 133 -2.28 22.99 10.07
CA VAL A 133 -0.89 23.41 9.89
C VAL A 133 -0.53 23.40 8.42
N GLU A 134 -0.83 22.30 7.75
CA GLU A 134 -0.50 22.04 6.36
C GLU A 134 -1.17 23.04 5.40
N ARG A 135 -2.36 23.56 5.73
CA ARG A 135 -3.01 24.65 4.99
C ARG A 135 -2.29 26.00 5.10
N ARG A 136 -1.43 26.18 6.11
CA ARG A 136 -0.70 27.42 6.40
C ARG A 136 0.77 27.36 5.97
N VAL A 137 1.32 26.18 5.71
CA VAL A 137 2.71 25.98 5.31
C VAL A 137 2.90 26.34 3.83
N SER A 138 4.04 26.98 3.51
CA SER A 138 4.37 27.46 2.16
C SER A 138 4.70 26.34 1.16
N ARG A 139 5.14 25.18 1.65
CA ARG A 139 5.40 23.94 0.90
C ARG A 139 4.71 22.75 1.58
N PRO A 140 3.39 22.57 1.39
CA PRO A 140 2.69 21.44 1.97
C PRO A 140 3.15 20.12 1.35
N LEU A 141 3.37 19.10 2.18
CA LEU A 141 3.42 17.69 1.84
C LEU A 141 2.18 17.25 1.03
N VAL A 142 1.00 17.76 1.37
CA VAL A 142 -0.26 17.42 0.70
C VAL A 142 -0.86 18.65 0.01
N PRO A 143 -0.87 18.70 -1.34
CA PRO A 143 -1.50 19.79 -2.07
C PRO A 143 -3.03 19.67 -2.00
N PHE A 144 -3.65 20.17 -0.92
CA PHE A 144 -5.11 20.09 -0.70
C PHE A 144 -5.98 20.70 -1.80
N ARG A 145 -5.39 21.53 -2.69
CA ARG A 145 -6.09 22.07 -3.86
C ARG A 145 -6.66 20.98 -4.77
N VAL A 146 -6.00 19.82 -4.84
CA VAL A 146 -6.43 18.68 -5.69
C VAL A 146 -7.74 18.05 -5.16
N PHE A 147 -7.94 18.04 -3.83
CA PHE A 147 -9.16 17.53 -3.18
C PHE A 147 -10.39 18.42 -3.38
N ARG A 148 -10.26 19.62 -3.99
CA ARG A 148 -11.43 20.40 -4.44
C ARG A 148 -12.16 19.72 -5.59
N SER A 149 -11.49 18.85 -6.36
CA SER A 149 -12.15 18.04 -7.38
C SER A 149 -12.94 16.92 -6.73
N ARG A 150 -14.28 16.95 -6.88
CA ARG A 150 -15.17 15.87 -6.42
C ARG A 150 -14.82 14.53 -7.04
N GLN A 151 -14.29 14.53 -8.26
CA GLN A 151 -13.82 13.31 -8.93
C GLN A 151 -12.57 12.75 -8.23
N PHE A 152 -11.62 13.60 -7.85
CA PHE A 152 -10.42 13.18 -7.12
C PHE A 152 -10.76 12.64 -5.73
N THR A 153 -11.59 13.36 -4.98
CA THR A 153 -12.02 12.92 -3.63
C THR A 153 -12.87 11.64 -3.71
N GLY A 154 -13.81 11.57 -4.67
CA GLY A 154 -14.62 10.38 -4.90
C GLY A 154 -13.78 9.17 -5.28
N ALA A 155 -12.80 9.33 -6.17
CA ALA A 155 -11.88 8.26 -6.55
C ALA A 155 -11.06 7.76 -5.33
N ASN A 156 -10.50 8.66 -4.53
CA ASN A 156 -9.74 8.28 -3.33
C ASN A 156 -10.63 7.56 -2.29
N LEU A 157 -11.86 8.03 -2.07
CA LEU A 157 -12.80 7.36 -1.16
C LEU A 157 -13.20 5.97 -1.67
N ALA A 158 -13.44 5.82 -2.98
CA ALA A 158 -13.70 4.52 -3.59
C ALA A 158 -12.49 3.59 -3.45
N THR A 159 -11.28 4.09 -3.67
CA THR A 159 -10.04 3.34 -3.46
C THR A 159 -9.88 2.91 -2.01
N LEU A 160 -10.14 3.80 -1.05
CA LEU A 160 -10.11 3.48 0.38
C LEU A 160 -11.11 2.38 0.72
N ALA A 161 -12.37 2.52 0.27
CA ALA A 161 -13.42 1.53 0.49
C ALA A 161 -13.07 0.18 -0.14
N ASN A 162 -12.51 0.18 -1.36
CA ASN A 162 -12.07 -1.04 -2.04
C ASN A 162 -10.93 -1.74 -1.29
N TYR A 163 -9.91 -1.02 -0.82
CA TYR A 163 -8.83 -1.61 -0.03
C TYR A 163 -9.32 -2.11 1.32
N PHE A 164 -10.24 -1.39 1.97
CA PHE A 164 -10.86 -1.85 3.21
C PHE A 164 -11.67 -3.14 3.00
N ALA A 165 -12.51 -3.18 1.97
CA ALA A 165 -13.34 -4.33 1.65
C ALA A 165 -12.50 -5.55 1.26
N LEU A 166 -11.53 -5.39 0.34
CA LEU A 166 -10.65 -6.49 -0.07
C LEU A 166 -9.75 -6.95 1.07
N GLY A 167 -9.10 -6.03 1.77
CA GLY A 167 -8.22 -6.36 2.90
C GLY A 167 -8.98 -7.08 4.01
N GLY A 168 -10.15 -6.57 4.39
CA GLY A 168 -11.03 -7.21 5.37
C GLY A 168 -11.53 -8.57 4.89
N ALA A 169 -12.01 -8.68 3.66
CA ALA A 169 -12.51 -9.94 3.11
C ALA A 169 -11.42 -11.02 3.07
N PHE A 170 -10.22 -10.71 2.59
CA PHE A 170 -9.10 -11.67 2.57
C PHE A 170 -8.61 -12.02 3.98
N PHE A 171 -8.62 -11.06 4.91
CA PHE A 171 -8.27 -11.32 6.32
C PHE A 171 -9.26 -12.29 6.98
N PHE A 172 -10.57 -11.99 6.91
CA PHE A 172 -11.60 -12.85 7.50
C PHE A 172 -11.69 -14.20 6.78
N LEU A 173 -11.53 -14.23 5.45
CA LEU A 173 -11.49 -15.47 4.69
C LEU A 173 -10.31 -16.35 5.11
N ALA A 174 -9.12 -15.79 5.28
CA ALA A 174 -7.95 -16.54 5.73
C ALA A 174 -8.16 -17.08 7.16
N LEU A 175 -8.78 -16.29 8.04
CA LEU A 175 -9.12 -16.69 9.40
C LEU A 175 -10.14 -17.84 9.38
N GLU A 176 -11.24 -17.70 8.64
CA GLU A 176 -12.26 -18.75 8.48
C GLU A 176 -11.65 -20.06 7.95
N LEU A 177 -10.84 -19.99 6.89
CA LEU A 177 -10.19 -21.15 6.29
C LEU A 177 -9.30 -21.88 7.30
N GLN A 178 -8.48 -21.14 8.05
CA GLN A 178 -7.51 -21.76 8.96
C GLN A 178 -8.12 -22.16 10.31
N THR A 179 -8.95 -21.32 10.92
CA THR A 179 -9.44 -21.53 12.29
C THR A 179 -10.75 -22.30 12.36
N VAL A 180 -11.63 -22.16 11.35
CA VAL A 180 -12.95 -22.84 11.34
C VAL A 180 -12.90 -24.08 10.44
N LEU A 181 -12.40 -23.94 9.22
CA LEU A 181 -12.33 -25.03 8.24
C LEU A 181 -11.08 -25.91 8.39
N GLY A 182 -10.12 -25.50 9.24
CA GLY A 182 -8.94 -26.30 9.59
C GLY A 182 -7.90 -26.45 8.49
N TYR A 183 -7.90 -25.54 7.50
CA TYR A 183 -6.94 -25.57 6.39
C TYR A 183 -5.54 -25.23 6.90
N SER A 184 -4.52 -25.88 6.34
CA SER A 184 -3.12 -25.44 6.47
C SER A 184 -2.90 -24.06 5.83
N ALA A 185 -1.78 -23.41 6.13
CA ALA A 185 -1.49 -22.09 5.56
C ALA A 185 -1.34 -22.18 4.03
N LEU A 186 -0.77 -23.27 3.52
CA LEU A 186 -0.66 -23.55 2.10
C LEU A 186 -2.03 -23.73 1.44
N GLU A 187 -2.94 -24.49 2.04
CA GLU A 187 -4.29 -24.70 1.51
C GLU A 187 -5.10 -23.41 1.50
N ALA A 188 -5.02 -22.60 2.56
CA ALA A 188 -5.67 -21.29 2.61
C ALA A 188 -5.11 -20.32 1.55
N GLY A 189 -3.79 -20.33 1.33
CA GLY A 189 -3.13 -19.58 0.27
C GLY A 189 -3.56 -20.05 -1.13
N ALA A 190 -3.66 -21.37 -1.34
CA ALA A 190 -4.12 -21.94 -2.59
C ALA A 190 -5.59 -21.65 -2.87
N ALA A 191 -6.45 -21.64 -1.84
CA ALA A 191 -7.87 -21.32 -1.96
C ALA A 191 -8.12 -19.84 -2.32
N THR A 192 -7.26 -18.93 -1.88
CA THR A 192 -7.34 -17.49 -2.19
C THR A 192 -6.69 -17.11 -3.52
N PHE A 193 -5.81 -17.97 -4.05
CA PHE A 193 -5.08 -17.74 -5.30
C PHE A 193 -5.96 -17.47 -6.54
N PRO A 194 -7.06 -18.22 -6.81
CA PRO A 194 -7.91 -17.96 -7.98
C PRO A 194 -8.49 -16.55 -8.01
N ALA A 195 -8.87 -15.99 -6.86
CA ALA A 195 -9.37 -14.63 -6.78
C ALA A 195 -8.31 -13.61 -7.22
N THR A 196 -7.09 -13.76 -6.70
CA THR A 196 -5.96 -12.91 -7.06
C THR A 196 -5.57 -13.05 -8.54
N LEU A 197 -5.63 -14.27 -9.08
CA LEU A 197 -5.38 -14.53 -10.49
C LEU A 197 -6.41 -13.85 -11.39
N MET A 198 -7.71 -13.94 -11.03
CA MET A 198 -8.77 -13.23 -11.76
C MET A 198 -8.54 -11.71 -11.72
N MET A 199 -8.18 -11.15 -10.57
CA MET A 199 -7.86 -9.72 -10.46
C MET A 199 -6.69 -9.34 -11.37
N LEU A 200 -5.63 -10.14 -11.42
CA LEU A 200 -4.47 -9.91 -12.28
C LEU A 200 -4.83 -9.97 -13.77
N LEU A 201 -5.58 -10.98 -14.19
CA LEU A 201 -5.96 -11.19 -15.60
C LEU A 201 -6.99 -10.16 -16.08
N LEU A 202 -7.89 -9.71 -15.20
CA LEU A 202 -8.95 -8.75 -15.54
C LEU A 202 -8.50 -7.29 -15.42
N SER A 203 -7.46 -6.99 -14.64
CA SER A 203 -6.96 -5.62 -14.41
C SER A 203 -6.62 -4.86 -15.71
N PRO A 204 -5.89 -5.43 -16.70
CA PRO A 204 -5.63 -4.75 -17.97
C PRO A 204 -6.90 -4.45 -18.78
N SER A 205 -7.90 -5.33 -18.68
CA SER A 205 -9.18 -5.15 -19.35
C SER A 205 -10.00 -4.04 -18.68
N ALA A 206 -10.03 -4.00 -17.34
CA ALA A 206 -10.64 -2.93 -16.58
C ALA A 206 -9.98 -1.57 -16.86
N GLY A 207 -8.65 -1.53 -16.96
CA GLY A 207 -7.90 -0.32 -17.33
C GLY A 207 -8.27 0.20 -18.73
N ARG A 208 -8.39 -0.68 -19.72
CA ARG A 208 -8.85 -0.32 -21.08
C ARG A 208 -10.27 0.22 -21.10
N VAL A 209 -11.18 -0.38 -20.32
CA VAL A 209 -12.57 0.11 -20.17
C VAL A 209 -12.57 1.49 -19.52
N SER A 210 -11.81 1.70 -18.45
CA SER A 210 -11.69 3.01 -17.79
C SER A 210 -11.08 4.07 -18.69
N ALA A 211 -10.11 3.73 -19.53
CA ALA A 211 -9.52 4.67 -20.50
C ALA A 211 -10.51 5.07 -21.60
N ARG A 212 -11.41 4.15 -22.00
CA ARG A 212 -12.37 4.37 -23.09
C ARG A 212 -13.65 5.10 -22.64
N PHE A 213 -14.15 4.80 -21.45
CA PHE A 213 -15.44 5.33 -20.95
C PHE A 213 -15.30 6.35 -19.82
N GLY A 214 -14.07 6.61 -19.37
CA GLY A 214 -13.78 7.42 -18.19
C GLY A 214 -14.05 6.66 -16.88
N PRO A 215 -13.39 7.06 -15.78
CA PRO A 215 -13.44 6.32 -14.51
C PRO A 215 -14.81 6.41 -13.80
N ARG A 216 -15.70 7.32 -14.22
CA ARG A 216 -16.97 7.56 -13.52
C ARG A 216 -17.97 6.42 -13.73
N TRP A 217 -18.12 5.92 -14.96
CA TRP A 217 -19.13 4.92 -15.28
C TRP A 217 -18.85 3.55 -14.63
N PRO A 218 -17.61 3.02 -14.64
CA PRO A 218 -17.27 1.76 -13.96
C PRO A 218 -17.32 1.83 -12.42
N MET A 219 -17.27 3.04 -11.83
CA MET A 219 -17.31 3.22 -10.38
C MET A 219 -18.72 3.39 -9.81
N THR A 220 -19.72 3.65 -10.65
CA THR A 220 -21.13 3.89 -10.22
C THR A 220 -22.08 2.73 -10.49
N VAL A 221 -21.67 1.74 -11.28
CA VAL A 221 -22.50 0.60 -11.71
C VAL A 221 -21.99 -0.67 -11.04
#